data_AF-A0AAW2U598-F1
#
_entry.id   AF-A0AAW2U598-F1
#
_cell.length_a   1.000
_cell.length_b   1.000
_cell.length_c   1.000
_cell.angle_alpha   90.00
_cell.angle_beta   90.00
_cell.angle_gamma   90.00
#
_symmetry.space_group_name_H-M   'P 1'
#
loop_
_entity.id
_entity.type
_entity.pdbx_description
1 polymer ?
#
loop_
_entity_poly.entity_id
_entity_poly.type
_entity_poly.pdbx_seq_one_letter_code
_entity_poly.pdbx_strand_id
1 'polypeptide(L)'
;MVNSSLKIQAQLSEALTIIGKHDFPKAWPTLLPELVVTLDKSSRANDYVSVNGVLTAINALFKKFRYQSKTNELLLDLKYCLDNFAKPLLEVFKRTAGFIDQAVGSGSVDVGVLKSYIESQRLCCRIFYSLNFMELPDFFEDHMDEWMIEFNKYLTVKYSALEDSGNDGLALVDELRVAVCKNLSLYLEKEEETFRKNLGGFVETVWGLLVVASNSLSRERLTVTAIKFLTTVSTSVHHTLFARDDILQQICQRIVIPNVMLRDEDEELFEMNYVEFIRRDMEGSDLVTRRRFACELLKGIAINYKKKVTEKVSAQIQSLLTSFARNPVMNWKHKDCAIYLVVFLARKWRCCFD
;
A
#
# COMPACT_ATOMS: atom_id res chain seq x y z
N MET A 1 -22.22 -18.57 -7.64
CA MET A 1 -21.32 -17.57 -7.03
C MET A 1 -21.72 -16.15 -7.41
N VAL A 2 -21.87 -15.85 -8.70
CA VAL A 2 -22.08 -14.49 -9.21
C VAL A 2 -23.44 -13.88 -8.83
N ASN A 3 -24.51 -14.68 -8.76
CA ASN A 3 -25.87 -14.20 -8.47
C ASN A 3 -26.27 -14.29 -6.97
N SER A 4 -25.31 -14.53 -6.07
CA SER A 4 -25.59 -14.76 -4.65
C SER A 4 -25.40 -13.47 -3.83
N SER A 5 -25.99 -13.38 -2.64
CA SER A 5 -25.76 -12.23 -1.75
C SER A 5 -24.28 -12.16 -1.32
N LEU A 6 -23.79 -10.96 -0.98
CA LEU A 6 -22.37 -10.71 -0.65
C LEU A 6 -21.80 -11.68 0.40
N LYS A 7 -22.60 -12.02 1.43
CA LYS A 7 -22.18 -12.97 2.47
C LYS A 7 -21.99 -14.38 1.92
N ILE A 8 -22.89 -14.83 1.04
CA ILE A 8 -22.80 -16.15 0.39
C ILE A 8 -21.66 -16.17 -0.61
N GLN A 9 -21.47 -15.09 -1.36
CA GLN A 9 -20.38 -14.94 -2.31
C GLN A 9 -19.00 -15.04 -1.63
N ALA A 10 -18.86 -14.45 -0.43
CA ALA A 10 -17.64 -14.58 0.37
C ALA A 10 -17.36 -16.04 0.78
N GLN A 11 -18.37 -16.77 1.25
CA GLN A 11 -18.22 -18.19 1.63
C GLN A 11 -17.91 -19.08 0.42
N LEU A 12 -18.57 -18.84 -0.72
CA LEU A 12 -18.30 -19.57 -1.96
C LEU A 12 -16.90 -19.27 -2.50
N SER A 13 -16.41 -18.04 -2.35
CA SER A 13 -15.04 -17.67 -2.74
C SER A 13 -14.01 -18.38 -1.86
N GLU A 14 -14.29 -18.54 -0.56
CA GLU A 14 -13.41 -19.30 0.34
C GLU A 14 -13.42 -20.79 -0.02
N ALA A 15 -14.60 -21.38 -0.26
CA ALA A 15 -14.72 -22.76 -0.73
C ALA A 15 -13.95 -22.98 -2.04
N LEU A 16 -14.07 -22.06 -3.00
CA LEU A 16 -13.31 -22.08 -4.24
C LEU A 16 -11.80 -21.99 -4.00
N THR A 17 -11.37 -21.22 -3.00
CA THR A 17 -9.95 -21.12 -2.63
C THR A 17 -9.43 -22.45 -2.09
N ILE A 18 -10.21 -23.13 -1.25
CA ILE A 18 -9.84 -24.43 -0.68
C ILE A 18 -9.76 -25.48 -1.80
N ILE A 19 -10.78 -25.57 -2.66
CA ILE A 19 -10.78 -26.51 -3.79
C ILE A 19 -9.64 -26.18 -4.77
N GLY A 20 -9.46 -24.89 -5.08
CA GLY A 20 -8.43 -24.41 -5.99
C GLY A 20 -7.00 -24.64 -5.50
N LYS A 21 -6.76 -24.84 -4.20
CA LYS A 21 -5.44 -25.24 -3.70
C LYS A 21 -5.04 -26.66 -4.12
N HIS A 22 -6.03 -27.54 -4.30
CA HIS A 22 -5.80 -28.94 -4.65
C HIS A 22 -5.98 -29.18 -6.16
N ASP A 23 -6.99 -28.56 -6.76
CA ASP A 23 -7.46 -28.95 -8.09
C ASP A 23 -7.01 -27.98 -9.18
N PHE A 24 -6.75 -26.72 -8.86
CA PHE A 24 -6.41 -25.69 -9.85
C PHE A 24 -4.89 -25.51 -9.99
N PRO A 25 -4.32 -25.53 -11.23
CA PRO A 25 -5.00 -25.60 -12.53
C PRO A 25 -5.12 -27.00 -13.12
N LYS A 26 -4.32 -27.98 -12.65
CA LYS A 26 -4.13 -29.26 -13.35
C LYS A 26 -5.37 -30.15 -13.40
N ALA A 27 -6.12 -30.25 -12.30
CA ALA A 27 -7.33 -31.08 -12.22
C ALA A 27 -8.61 -30.31 -12.60
N TRP A 28 -8.54 -28.98 -12.71
CA TRP A 28 -9.67 -28.15 -13.11
C TRP A 28 -9.26 -27.07 -14.14
N PRO A 29 -8.86 -27.47 -15.36
CA PRO A 29 -8.35 -26.55 -16.37
C PRO A 29 -9.42 -25.56 -16.88
N THR A 30 -10.70 -25.94 -16.94
CA THR A 30 -11.76 -25.09 -17.49
C THR A 30 -12.14 -23.90 -16.61
N LEU A 31 -11.77 -23.93 -15.32
CA LEU A 31 -12.18 -22.92 -14.33
C LEU A 31 -11.77 -21.49 -14.73
N LEU A 32 -10.50 -21.28 -15.07
CA LEU A 32 -10.00 -19.94 -15.40
C LEU A 32 -10.62 -19.40 -16.71
N PRO A 33 -10.67 -20.18 -17.82
CA PRO A 33 -11.41 -19.78 -19.03
C PRO A 33 -12.87 -19.39 -18.77
N GLU A 34 -13.61 -20.16 -17.97
CA GLU A 34 -15.01 -19.85 -17.63
C GLU A 34 -15.14 -18.54 -16.84
N LEU A 35 -14.23 -18.29 -15.90
CA LEU A 35 -14.16 -17.04 -15.15
C LEU A 35 -13.82 -15.85 -16.07
N VAL A 36 -12.90 -16.02 -17.03
CA VAL A 36 -12.53 -14.98 -18.03
C VAL A 36 -13.73 -14.59 -18.88
N VAL A 37 -14.46 -15.57 -19.43
CA VAL A 37 -15.65 -15.32 -20.26
C VAL A 37 -16.72 -14.58 -19.45
N THR A 38 -16.93 -14.99 -18.20
CA THR A 38 -17.89 -14.34 -17.30
C THR A 38 -17.46 -12.91 -16.99
N LEU A 39 -16.17 -12.68 -16.70
CA LEU A 39 -15.61 -11.37 -16.42
C LEU A 39 -15.82 -10.40 -17.58
N ASP A 40 -15.49 -10.80 -18.81
CA ASP A 40 -15.64 -9.93 -19.97
C ASP A 40 -17.11 -9.61 -20.25
N LYS A 41 -17.99 -10.62 -20.19
CA LYS A 41 -19.44 -10.43 -20.37
C LYS A 41 -20.01 -9.44 -19.34
N SER A 42 -19.73 -9.65 -18.05
CA SER A 42 -20.23 -8.79 -16.98
C SER A 42 -19.66 -7.38 -17.05
N SER A 43 -18.38 -7.25 -17.39
CA SER A 43 -17.73 -5.95 -17.52
C SER A 43 -18.27 -5.13 -18.69
N ARG A 44 -18.58 -5.76 -19.84
CA ARG A 44 -19.27 -5.09 -20.97
C ARG A 44 -20.70 -4.68 -20.64
N ALA A 45 -21.39 -5.46 -19.82
CA ALA A 45 -22.73 -5.16 -19.34
C ALA A 45 -22.75 -4.11 -18.21
N ASN A 46 -21.58 -3.61 -17.77
CA ASN A 46 -21.43 -2.72 -16.63
C ASN A 46 -22.01 -3.27 -15.31
N ASP A 47 -22.03 -4.60 -15.15
CA ASP A 47 -22.50 -5.29 -13.95
C ASP A 47 -21.34 -5.54 -12.97
N TYR A 48 -21.06 -4.53 -12.14
CA TYR A 48 -19.90 -4.59 -11.23
C TYR A 48 -20.10 -5.42 -9.98
N VAL A 49 -21.34 -5.83 -9.67
CA VAL A 49 -21.57 -6.86 -8.65
C VAL A 49 -20.95 -8.17 -9.13
N SER A 50 -21.21 -8.52 -10.40
CA SER A 50 -20.66 -9.72 -11.01
C SER A 50 -19.16 -9.64 -11.26
N VAL A 51 -18.67 -8.51 -11.79
CA VAL A 51 -17.23 -8.28 -12.01
C VAL A 51 -16.45 -8.44 -10.72
N ASN A 52 -16.88 -7.78 -9.63
CA ASN A 52 -16.18 -7.85 -8.35
C ASN A 52 -16.24 -9.27 -7.75
N GLY A 53 -17.33 -9.99 -7.97
CA GLY A 53 -17.44 -11.40 -7.61
C GLY A 53 -16.39 -12.28 -8.29
N VAL A 54 -16.26 -12.16 -9.61
CA VAL A 54 -15.30 -12.92 -10.40
C VAL A 54 -13.86 -12.55 -10.04
N LEU A 55 -13.55 -11.25 -9.95
CA LEU A 55 -12.23 -10.78 -9.54
C LEU A 55 -11.86 -11.22 -8.11
N THR A 56 -12.83 -11.30 -7.20
CA THR A 56 -12.62 -11.83 -5.84
C THR A 56 -12.19 -13.28 -5.87
N ALA A 57 -12.88 -14.11 -6.65
CA ALA A 57 -12.54 -15.52 -6.84
C ALA A 57 -11.14 -15.69 -7.45
N ILE A 58 -10.84 -14.97 -8.54
CA ILE A 58 -9.53 -15.03 -9.20
C ILE A 58 -8.42 -14.57 -8.26
N ASN A 59 -8.61 -13.45 -7.55
CA ASN A 59 -7.65 -12.98 -6.56
C ASN A 59 -7.40 -14.01 -5.46
N ALA A 60 -8.43 -14.73 -5.03
CA ALA A 60 -8.29 -15.77 -4.02
C ALA A 60 -7.48 -16.98 -4.53
N LEU A 61 -7.73 -17.43 -5.77
CA LEU A 61 -6.94 -18.47 -6.44
C LEU A 61 -5.46 -18.06 -6.60
N PHE A 62 -5.20 -16.83 -7.03
CA PHE A 62 -3.84 -16.40 -7.38
C PHE A 62 -3.00 -16.00 -6.16
N LYS A 63 -3.61 -15.85 -4.97
CA LYS A 63 -2.83 -15.63 -3.73
C LYS A 63 -1.81 -16.73 -3.47
N LYS A 64 -2.02 -17.95 -4.00
CA LYS A 64 -1.07 -19.07 -3.87
C LYS A 64 0.32 -18.76 -4.42
N PHE A 65 0.48 -17.77 -5.31
CA PHE A 65 1.78 -17.40 -5.85
C PHE A 65 2.60 -16.49 -4.92
N ARG A 66 1.99 -15.96 -3.86
CA ARG A 66 2.66 -15.03 -2.94
C ARG A 66 3.41 -15.78 -1.85
N TYR A 67 4.60 -15.29 -1.53
CA TYR A 67 5.47 -15.76 -0.43
C TYR A 67 5.78 -17.27 -0.47
N GLN A 68 5.64 -17.90 -1.65
CA GLN A 68 6.03 -19.29 -1.86
C GLN A 68 7.47 -19.38 -2.36
N SER A 69 8.08 -20.53 -2.11
CA SER A 69 9.35 -20.87 -2.75
C SER A 69 9.15 -21.09 -4.25
N LYS A 70 10.09 -20.62 -5.07
CA LYS A 70 10.05 -20.86 -6.52
C LYS A 70 10.26 -22.35 -6.81
N THR A 71 9.23 -23.05 -7.27
CA THR A 71 9.30 -24.45 -7.71
C THR A 71 8.82 -24.57 -9.15
N ASN A 72 9.32 -25.57 -9.89
CA ASN A 72 8.91 -25.77 -11.29
C ASN A 72 7.40 -25.98 -11.45
N GLU A 73 6.77 -26.70 -10.52
CA GLU A 73 5.32 -26.91 -10.53
C GLU A 73 4.55 -25.59 -10.39
N LEU A 74 4.99 -24.73 -9.47
CA LEU A 74 4.35 -23.45 -9.22
C LEU A 74 4.58 -22.47 -10.38
N LEU A 75 5.74 -22.53 -11.05
CA LEU A 75 6.03 -21.74 -12.25
C LEU A 75 5.19 -22.18 -13.45
N LEU A 76 4.93 -23.49 -13.62
CA LEU A 76 4.01 -23.99 -14.64
C LEU A 76 2.58 -23.51 -14.39
N ASP A 77 2.13 -23.56 -13.13
CA ASP A 77 0.83 -23.03 -12.73
C ASP A 77 0.72 -21.52 -12.98
N LEU A 78 1.78 -20.76 -12.65
CA LEU A 78 1.83 -19.33 -12.88
C LEU A 78 1.80 -19.01 -14.37
N LYS A 79 2.60 -19.71 -15.19
CA LYS A 79 2.60 -19.57 -16.64
C LYS A 79 1.21 -19.81 -17.23
N TYR A 80 0.53 -20.88 -16.83
CA TYR A 80 -0.86 -21.13 -17.23
C TYR A 80 -1.78 -19.94 -16.91
N CYS A 81 -1.66 -19.37 -15.71
CA CYS A 81 -2.46 -18.22 -15.31
C CYS A 81 -2.12 -16.95 -16.11
N LEU A 82 -0.84 -16.72 -16.40
CA LEU A 82 -0.37 -15.59 -17.19
C LEU A 82 -0.91 -15.66 -18.63
N ASP A 83 -0.71 -16.80 -19.29
CA ASP A 83 -1.11 -17.04 -20.68
C ASP A 83 -2.63 -16.83 -20.89
N ASN A 84 -3.44 -17.13 -19.87
CA ASN A 84 -4.89 -17.06 -19.96
C ASN A 84 -5.52 -15.80 -19.34
N PHE A 85 -4.83 -15.07 -18.45
CA PHE A 85 -5.45 -13.98 -17.68
C PHE A 85 -4.72 -12.64 -17.70
N ALA A 86 -3.45 -12.56 -18.11
CA ALA A 86 -2.72 -11.29 -18.09
C ALA A 86 -3.39 -10.23 -18.99
N LYS A 87 -3.75 -10.61 -20.22
CA LYS A 87 -4.49 -9.75 -21.15
C LYS A 87 -5.91 -9.40 -20.68
N PRO A 88 -6.78 -10.37 -20.32
CA PRO A 88 -8.10 -10.05 -19.76
C PRO A 88 -8.07 -9.13 -18.53
N LEU A 89 -7.05 -9.26 -17.67
CA LEU A 89 -6.86 -8.40 -16.51
C LEU A 89 -6.61 -6.94 -16.94
N LEU A 90 -5.73 -6.71 -17.91
CA LEU A 90 -5.46 -5.37 -18.42
C LEU A 90 -6.69 -4.75 -19.10
N GLU A 91 -7.42 -5.55 -19.88
CA GLU A 91 -8.63 -5.08 -20.58
C GLU A 91 -9.72 -4.63 -19.61
N VAL A 92 -9.99 -5.42 -18.55
CA VAL A 92 -10.96 -5.01 -17.52
C VAL A 92 -10.46 -3.81 -16.73
N PHE A 93 -9.16 -3.77 -16.39
CA PHE A 93 -8.55 -2.66 -15.65
C PHE A 93 -8.73 -1.32 -16.37
N LYS A 94 -8.39 -1.26 -17.66
CA LYS A 94 -8.55 -0.05 -18.48
C LYS A 94 -10.01 0.33 -18.69
N ARG A 95 -10.89 -0.66 -18.89
CA ARG A 95 -12.32 -0.40 -19.07
C ARG A 95 -12.93 0.21 -17.81
N THR A 96 -12.64 -0.36 -16.65
CA THR A 96 -13.06 0.19 -15.36
C THR A 96 -12.50 1.58 -15.12
N ALA A 97 -11.24 1.84 -15.50
CA ALA A 97 -10.62 3.16 -15.38
C ALA A 97 -11.38 4.22 -16.20
N GLY A 98 -11.74 3.89 -17.45
CA GLY A 98 -12.56 4.76 -18.29
C GLY A 98 -13.94 5.06 -17.69
N PHE A 99 -14.59 4.09 -17.06
CA PHE A 99 -15.86 4.33 -16.36
C PHE A 99 -15.70 5.20 -15.10
N ILE A 100 -14.59 5.06 -14.37
CA ILE A 100 -14.27 5.95 -13.24
C ILE A 100 -14.08 7.39 -13.74
N ASP A 101 -13.33 7.58 -14.82
CA ASP A 101 -13.08 8.91 -15.39
C ASP A 101 -14.39 9.57 -15.85
N GLN A 102 -15.29 8.81 -16.47
CA GLN A 102 -16.63 9.29 -16.86
C GLN A 102 -17.51 9.63 -15.64
N ALA A 103 -17.51 8.76 -14.62
CA ALA A 103 -18.26 9.00 -13.40
C ALA A 103 -17.77 10.28 -12.70
N VAL A 104 -16.46 10.44 -12.51
CA VAL A 104 -15.86 11.61 -11.84
C VAL A 104 -16.05 12.89 -12.66
N GLY A 105 -15.91 12.82 -13.99
CA GLY A 105 -16.03 13.98 -14.88
C GLY A 105 -17.46 14.52 -15.06
N SER A 106 -18.48 13.66 -14.91
CA SER A 106 -19.89 14.05 -15.11
C SER A 106 -20.52 14.83 -13.95
N GLY A 107 -19.89 14.89 -12.79
CA GLY A 107 -20.35 15.67 -11.62
C GLY A 107 -21.58 15.08 -10.89
N SER A 108 -22.29 14.13 -11.47
CA SER A 108 -23.40 13.37 -10.83
C SER A 108 -22.97 11.93 -10.56
N VAL A 109 -22.16 11.74 -9.52
CA VAL A 109 -21.61 10.42 -9.17
C VAL A 109 -22.64 9.64 -8.35
N ASP A 110 -23.15 8.52 -8.89
CA ASP A 110 -23.73 7.48 -8.04
C ASP A 110 -22.61 6.86 -7.19
N VAL A 111 -22.64 7.18 -5.89
CA VAL A 111 -21.64 6.74 -4.90
C VAL A 111 -21.53 5.22 -4.87
N GLY A 112 -22.64 4.49 -5.00
CA GLY A 112 -22.66 3.02 -4.98
C GLY A 112 -21.97 2.42 -6.20
N VAL A 113 -22.19 3.02 -7.36
CA VAL A 113 -21.52 2.62 -8.61
C VAL A 113 -20.02 2.91 -8.54
N LEU A 114 -19.62 4.11 -8.09
CA LEU A 114 -18.21 4.45 -7.94
C LEU A 114 -17.49 3.56 -6.93
N LYS A 115 -18.12 3.22 -5.79
CA LYS A 115 -17.59 2.23 -4.85
C LYS A 115 -17.30 0.89 -5.54
N SER A 116 -18.23 0.43 -6.37
CA SER A 116 -18.08 -0.84 -7.08
C SER A 116 -16.91 -0.81 -8.08
N TYR A 117 -16.69 0.32 -8.77
CA TYR A 117 -15.55 0.50 -9.66
C TYR A 117 -14.22 0.55 -8.91
N ILE A 118 -14.15 1.27 -7.79
CA ILE A 118 -12.92 1.35 -6.99
C ILE A 118 -12.55 -0.01 -6.37
N GLU A 119 -13.53 -0.78 -5.90
CA GLU A 119 -13.26 -2.16 -5.43
C GLU A 119 -12.76 -3.06 -6.56
N SER A 120 -13.31 -2.92 -7.78
CA SER A 120 -12.79 -3.62 -8.96
C SER A 120 -11.33 -3.29 -9.21
N GLN A 121 -10.96 -2.00 -9.20
CA GLN A 121 -9.58 -1.58 -9.39
C GLN A 121 -8.65 -2.10 -8.29
N ARG A 122 -9.11 -2.09 -7.05
CA ARG A 122 -8.36 -2.65 -5.92
C ARG A 122 -8.11 -4.15 -6.12
N LEU A 123 -9.12 -4.91 -6.56
CA LEU A 123 -8.96 -6.33 -6.84
C LEU A 123 -8.00 -6.57 -8.01
N CYS A 124 -8.09 -5.79 -9.09
CA CYS A 124 -7.14 -5.84 -10.20
C CYS A 124 -5.70 -5.59 -9.74
N CYS A 125 -5.47 -4.55 -8.92
CA CYS A 125 -4.14 -4.26 -8.35
C CYS A 125 -3.61 -5.42 -7.49
N ARG A 126 -4.49 -6.11 -6.75
CA ARG A 126 -4.09 -7.29 -5.96
C ARG A 126 -3.78 -8.50 -6.83
N ILE A 127 -4.53 -8.72 -7.91
CA ILE A 127 -4.25 -9.82 -8.85
C ILE A 127 -2.92 -9.55 -9.56
N PHE A 128 -2.70 -8.31 -10.01
CA PHE A 128 -1.42 -7.84 -10.55
C PHE A 128 -0.26 -8.17 -9.59
N TYR A 129 -0.39 -7.83 -8.30
CA TYR A 129 0.61 -8.17 -7.28
C TYR A 129 0.93 -9.67 -7.23
N SER A 130 -0.10 -10.53 -7.29
CA SER A 130 0.08 -11.98 -7.26
C SER A 130 0.85 -12.49 -8.48
N LEU A 131 0.50 -12.01 -9.67
CA LEU A 131 1.08 -12.47 -10.94
C LEU A 131 2.52 -12.01 -11.12
N ASN A 132 2.88 -10.85 -10.56
CA ASN A 132 4.22 -10.27 -10.63
C ASN A 132 5.08 -10.61 -9.40
N PHE A 133 4.59 -11.44 -8.47
CA PHE A 133 5.26 -11.64 -7.17
C PHE A 133 6.63 -12.32 -7.30
N MET A 134 6.74 -13.29 -8.20
CA MET A 134 7.97 -14.10 -8.35
C MET A 134 9.02 -13.39 -9.19
N GLU A 135 8.58 -12.80 -10.30
CA GLU A 135 9.35 -12.07 -11.31
C GLU A 135 8.37 -11.23 -12.14
N LEU A 136 8.90 -10.33 -12.95
CA LEU A 136 8.12 -9.54 -13.91
C LEU A 136 7.89 -10.36 -15.19
N PRO A 137 6.66 -10.73 -15.53
CA PRO A 137 6.37 -11.40 -16.80
C PRO A 137 6.37 -10.42 -17.98
N ASP A 138 6.83 -10.86 -19.15
CA ASP A 138 6.95 -10.07 -20.39
C ASP A 138 5.71 -9.22 -20.69
N PHE A 139 4.50 -9.80 -20.57
CA PHE A 139 3.26 -9.06 -20.80
C PHE A 139 3.12 -7.82 -19.91
N PHE A 140 3.50 -7.91 -18.64
CA PHE A 140 3.41 -6.76 -17.72
C PHE A 140 4.54 -5.75 -17.96
N GLU A 141 5.70 -6.21 -18.44
CA GLU A 141 6.78 -5.34 -18.88
C GLU A 141 6.38 -4.52 -20.12
N ASP A 142 5.89 -5.20 -21.17
CA ASP A 142 5.44 -4.59 -22.43
C ASP A 142 4.31 -3.58 -22.21
N HIS A 143 3.42 -3.85 -21.26
CA HIS A 143 2.27 -3.01 -20.94
C HIS A 143 2.46 -2.15 -19.69
N MET A 144 3.70 -1.97 -19.21
CA MET A 144 3.99 -1.28 -17.95
C MET A 144 3.42 0.15 -17.92
N ASP A 145 3.57 0.91 -19.00
CA ASP A 145 3.15 2.30 -19.03
C ASP A 145 1.64 2.47 -18.82
N GLU A 146 0.83 1.53 -19.32
CA GLU A 146 -0.63 1.53 -19.15
C GLU A 146 -1.02 1.38 -17.68
N TRP A 147 -0.30 0.53 -16.93
CA TRP A 147 -0.50 0.37 -15.49
C TRP A 147 -0.03 1.58 -14.70
N MET A 148 1.15 2.11 -15.04
CA MET A 148 1.79 3.19 -14.28
C MET A 148 1.02 4.51 -14.39
N ILE A 149 0.42 4.79 -15.55
CA ILE A 149 -0.46 5.95 -15.74
C ILE A 149 -1.65 5.89 -14.76
N GLU A 150 -2.34 4.75 -14.70
CA GLU A 150 -3.50 4.60 -13.82
C GLU A 150 -3.11 4.52 -12.33
N PHE A 151 -1.99 3.88 -11.99
CA PHE A 151 -1.45 3.89 -10.63
C PHE A 151 -1.16 5.31 -10.15
N ASN A 152 -0.56 6.16 -11.00
CA ASN A 152 -0.34 7.56 -10.66
C ASN A 152 -1.68 8.28 -10.42
N LYS A 153 -2.67 8.07 -11.29
CA LYS A 153 -4.02 8.63 -11.13
C LYS A 153 -4.66 8.25 -9.79
N TYR A 154 -4.59 6.98 -9.39
CA TYR A 154 -5.19 6.51 -8.13
C TYR A 154 -4.53 7.09 -6.88
N LEU A 155 -3.24 7.45 -6.96
CA LEU A 155 -2.53 8.09 -5.87
C LEU A 155 -2.77 9.61 -5.80
N THR A 156 -3.07 10.26 -6.93
CA THR A 156 -3.15 11.73 -7.02
C THR A 156 -4.59 12.27 -7.03
N VAL A 157 -5.53 11.56 -7.63
CA VAL A 157 -6.93 12.02 -7.74
C VAL A 157 -7.62 11.91 -6.38
N LYS A 158 -8.33 12.99 -6.01
CA LYS A 158 -9.24 12.99 -4.86
C LYS A 158 -10.62 12.49 -5.30
N TYR A 159 -11.09 11.41 -4.69
CA TYR A 159 -12.42 10.87 -4.96
C TYR A 159 -13.42 11.42 -3.95
N SER A 160 -13.69 12.74 -3.98
CA SER A 160 -14.48 13.44 -2.95
C SER A 160 -15.84 12.78 -2.68
N ALA A 161 -16.52 12.28 -3.71
CA ALA A 161 -17.79 11.55 -3.56
C ALA A 161 -17.70 10.29 -2.68
N LEU A 162 -16.53 9.67 -2.58
CA LEU A 162 -16.28 8.54 -1.68
C LEU A 162 -15.62 8.98 -0.38
N GLU A 163 -14.58 9.80 -0.47
CA GLU A 163 -13.77 10.23 0.68
C GLU A 163 -14.59 11.06 1.68
N ASP A 164 -15.53 11.87 1.20
CA ASP A 164 -16.36 12.73 2.04
C ASP A 164 -17.69 12.04 2.44
N SER A 165 -18.00 10.83 1.92
CA SER A 165 -19.24 10.06 2.19
C SER A 165 -19.26 9.28 3.51
N GLY A 166 -18.17 9.34 4.28
CA GLY A 166 -17.99 8.62 5.54
C GLY A 166 -16.82 7.64 5.51
N ASN A 167 -16.59 6.96 6.65
CA ASN A 167 -15.37 6.19 6.88
C ASN A 167 -15.18 5.00 5.92
N ASP A 168 -16.28 4.37 5.49
CA ASP A 168 -16.25 3.21 4.58
C ASP A 168 -15.74 3.57 3.17
N GLY A 169 -16.21 4.69 2.60
CA GLY A 169 -15.78 5.16 1.29
C GLY A 169 -14.31 5.56 1.29
N LEU A 170 -13.86 6.27 2.34
CA LEU A 170 -12.47 6.62 2.52
C LEU A 170 -11.56 5.39 2.64
N ALA A 171 -11.96 4.41 3.47
CA ALA A 171 -11.20 3.18 3.66
C ALA A 171 -11.00 2.43 2.35
N LEU A 172 -12.04 2.35 1.50
CA LEU A 172 -11.96 1.69 0.21
C LEU A 172 -10.95 2.36 -0.74
N VAL A 173 -10.95 3.70 -0.81
CA VAL A 173 -9.98 4.45 -1.62
C VAL A 173 -8.56 4.25 -1.10
N ASP A 174 -8.36 4.33 0.21
CA ASP A 174 -7.04 4.11 0.81
C ASP A 174 -6.55 2.67 0.65
N GLU A 175 -7.46 1.68 0.64
CA GLU A 175 -7.15 0.30 0.34
C GLU A 175 -6.64 0.09 -1.10
N LEU A 176 -7.21 0.82 -2.08
CA LEU A 176 -6.70 0.85 -3.45
C LEU A 176 -5.30 1.48 -3.49
N ARG A 177 -5.11 2.64 -2.86
CA ARG A 177 -3.80 3.31 -2.77
C ARG A 177 -2.74 2.43 -2.11
N VAL A 178 -3.11 1.68 -1.06
CA VAL A 178 -2.23 0.68 -0.44
C VAL A 178 -1.83 -0.42 -1.43
N ALA A 179 -2.79 -0.92 -2.22
CA ALA A 179 -2.49 -1.95 -3.22
C ALA A 179 -1.53 -1.43 -4.29
N VAL A 180 -1.71 -0.18 -4.74
CA VAL A 180 -0.80 0.50 -5.67
C VAL A 180 0.60 0.63 -5.06
N CYS A 181 0.75 1.19 -3.85
CA CYS A 181 2.06 1.33 -3.20
C CYS A 181 2.79 -0.02 -3.07
N LYS A 182 2.07 -1.11 -2.78
CA LYS A 182 2.66 -2.47 -2.73
C LYS A 182 3.15 -2.96 -4.09
N ASN A 183 2.44 -2.64 -5.18
CA ASN A 183 2.89 -2.96 -6.53
C ASN A 183 4.15 -2.17 -6.91
N LEU A 184 4.22 -0.89 -6.56
CA LEU A 184 5.40 -0.06 -6.79
C LEU A 184 6.63 -0.59 -6.01
N SER A 185 6.44 -0.98 -4.74
CA SER A 185 7.49 -1.63 -3.95
C SER A 185 7.95 -2.95 -4.59
N LEU A 186 7.01 -3.76 -5.07
CA LEU A 186 7.33 -5.03 -5.72
C LEU A 186 8.18 -4.81 -6.99
N TYR A 187 7.83 -3.82 -7.81
CA TYR A 187 8.58 -3.51 -9.03
C TYR A 187 9.99 -3.04 -8.71
N LEU A 188 10.14 -2.18 -7.70
CA LEU A 188 11.45 -1.75 -7.24
C LEU A 188 12.31 -2.92 -6.72
N GLU A 189 11.70 -3.92 -6.08
CA GLU A 189 12.41 -5.09 -5.55
C GLU A 189 12.74 -6.14 -6.61
N LYS A 190 11.93 -6.25 -7.67
CA LYS A 190 12.06 -7.31 -8.68
C LYS A 190 12.76 -6.86 -9.94
N GLU A 191 12.39 -5.69 -10.47
CA GLU A 191 12.89 -5.16 -11.75
C GLU A 191 13.14 -3.65 -11.64
N GLU A 192 14.20 -3.31 -10.92
CA GLU A 192 14.59 -1.92 -10.66
C GLU A 192 14.90 -1.16 -11.96
N GLU A 193 15.66 -1.77 -12.89
CA GLU A 193 16.13 -1.08 -14.09
C GLU A 193 14.98 -0.59 -14.97
N THR A 194 13.98 -1.45 -15.20
CA THR A 194 12.81 -1.11 -16.03
C THR A 194 11.90 -0.10 -15.30
N PHE A 195 11.76 -0.21 -13.98
CA PHE A 195 10.92 0.70 -13.20
C PHE A 195 11.54 2.10 -12.98
N ARG A 196 12.86 2.22 -13.07
CA ARG A 196 13.64 3.45 -12.81
C ARG A 196 13.08 4.70 -13.49
N LYS A 197 12.59 4.59 -14.73
CA LYS A 197 12.04 5.74 -15.49
C LYS A 197 10.85 6.41 -14.79
N ASN A 198 10.03 5.64 -14.07
CA ASN A 198 8.82 6.13 -13.43
C ASN A 198 9.02 6.40 -11.93
N LEU A 199 10.09 5.86 -11.34
CA LEU A 199 10.33 5.88 -9.90
C LEU A 199 10.34 7.30 -9.32
N GLY A 200 11.04 8.25 -9.94
CA GLY A 200 11.16 9.62 -9.43
C GLY A 200 9.79 10.28 -9.22
N GLY A 201 8.91 10.20 -10.22
CA GLY A 201 7.54 10.72 -10.14
C GLY A 201 6.68 10.01 -9.09
N PHE A 202 6.85 8.70 -8.90
CA PHE A 202 6.15 7.96 -7.85
C PHE A 202 6.65 8.29 -6.44
N VAL A 203 7.94 8.57 -6.25
CA VAL A 203 8.46 9.05 -4.97
C VAL A 203 7.79 10.37 -4.57
N GLU A 204 7.71 11.33 -5.50
CA GLU A 204 7.03 12.61 -5.26
C GLU A 204 5.51 12.46 -5.03
N THR A 205 4.89 11.52 -5.74
CA THR A 205 3.45 11.23 -5.60
C THR A 205 3.13 10.62 -4.23
N VAL A 206 3.86 9.56 -3.84
CA VAL A 206 3.67 8.88 -2.54
C VAL A 206 4.05 9.81 -1.40
N TRP A 207 5.04 10.67 -1.61
CA TRP A 207 5.38 11.75 -0.70
C TRP A 207 4.20 12.67 -0.40
N GLY A 208 3.59 13.25 -1.44
CA GLY A 208 2.45 14.16 -1.31
C GLY A 208 1.28 13.50 -0.59
N LEU A 209 1.00 12.24 -0.92
CA LEU A 209 -0.01 11.44 -0.25
C LEU A 209 0.28 11.25 1.25
N LEU A 210 1.54 10.97 1.60
CA LEU A 210 1.95 10.73 2.97
C LEU A 210 1.89 11.99 3.84
N VAL A 211 2.17 13.17 3.30
CA VAL A 211 2.01 14.44 4.02
C VAL A 211 0.56 14.66 4.45
N VAL A 212 -0.40 14.32 3.59
CA VAL A 212 -1.83 14.39 3.94
C VAL A 212 -2.23 13.29 4.93
N ALA A 213 -1.83 12.05 4.66
CA ALA A 213 -2.22 10.89 5.46
C ALA A 213 -1.60 10.87 6.87
N SER A 214 -0.41 11.45 7.06
CA SER A 214 0.27 11.52 8.37
C SER A 214 -0.50 12.34 9.40
N ASN A 215 -1.33 13.28 8.96
CA ASN A 215 -2.18 14.10 9.85
C ASN A 215 -3.53 13.44 10.14
N SER A 216 -3.81 12.24 9.59
CA SER A 216 -5.10 11.57 9.70
C SER A 216 -4.99 10.21 10.40
N LEU A 217 -5.91 9.98 11.33
CA LEU A 217 -5.98 8.76 12.14
C LEU A 217 -6.56 7.58 11.37
N SER A 218 -7.59 7.82 10.56
CA SER A 218 -8.28 6.79 9.76
C SER A 218 -7.39 6.16 8.68
N ARG A 219 -6.25 6.80 8.35
CA ARG A 219 -5.37 6.40 7.25
C ARG A 219 -4.13 5.60 7.66
N GLU A 220 -4.17 4.89 8.79
CA GLU A 220 -2.98 4.22 9.36
C GLU A 220 -2.29 3.26 8.40
N ARG A 221 -3.06 2.36 7.78
CA ARG A 221 -2.50 1.34 6.91
C ARG A 221 -1.85 1.95 5.67
N LEU A 222 -2.42 3.04 5.15
CA LEU A 222 -1.87 3.78 4.03
C LEU A 222 -0.56 4.46 4.42
N THR A 223 -0.55 5.20 5.53
CA THR A 223 0.65 5.86 6.07
C THR A 223 1.80 4.87 6.26
N VAL A 224 1.54 3.73 6.90
CA VAL A 224 2.55 2.67 7.09
C VAL A 224 3.08 2.13 5.77
N THR A 225 2.19 1.85 4.80
CA THR A 225 2.60 1.30 3.49
C THR A 225 3.40 2.31 2.68
N ALA A 226 3.01 3.58 2.70
CA ALA A 226 3.74 4.66 2.03
C ALA A 226 5.12 4.89 2.65
N ILE A 227 5.23 4.87 3.99
CA ILE A 227 6.53 4.95 4.67
C ILE A 227 7.42 3.77 4.26
N LYS A 228 6.89 2.53 4.25
CA LYS A 228 7.66 1.35 3.79
C LYS A 228 8.19 1.53 2.38
N PHE A 229 7.37 2.01 1.44
CA PHE A 229 7.81 2.28 0.08
C PHE A 229 8.98 3.27 0.05
N LEU A 230 8.85 4.42 0.72
CA LEU A 230 9.94 5.40 0.80
C LEU A 230 11.20 4.83 1.48
N THR A 231 11.03 3.99 2.50
CA THR A 231 12.15 3.31 3.16
C THR A 231 12.88 2.41 2.16
N THR A 232 12.17 1.58 1.40
CA THR A 232 12.77 0.70 0.38
C THR A 232 13.56 1.51 -0.66
N VAL A 233 13.02 2.63 -1.14
CA VAL A 233 13.74 3.52 -2.07
C VAL A 233 14.96 4.14 -1.42
N SER A 234 14.87 4.57 -0.15
CA SER A 234 16.00 5.20 0.55
C SER A 234 17.18 4.28 0.77
N THR A 235 16.93 2.96 0.86
CA THR A 235 17.93 1.91 1.04
C THR A 235 18.43 1.32 -0.27
N SER A 236 17.82 1.66 -1.42
CA SER A 236 18.23 1.15 -2.73
C SER A 236 19.29 2.04 -3.38
N VAL A 237 19.73 1.67 -4.59
CA VAL A 237 20.63 2.48 -5.44
C VAL A 237 20.05 3.86 -5.78
N HIS A 238 18.74 4.06 -5.59
CA HIS A 238 18.06 5.34 -5.84
C HIS A 238 18.01 6.26 -4.62
N HIS A 239 18.83 5.99 -3.59
CA HIS A 239 18.94 6.84 -2.41
C HIS A 239 19.23 8.32 -2.77
N THR A 240 19.79 8.61 -3.94
CA THR A 240 20.04 9.97 -4.46
C THR A 240 18.78 10.83 -4.57
N LEU A 241 17.59 10.22 -4.70
CA LEU A 241 16.30 10.92 -4.66
C LEU A 241 16.06 11.64 -3.32
N PHE A 242 16.76 11.23 -2.25
CA PHE A 242 16.69 11.84 -0.92
C PHE A 242 17.89 12.75 -0.59
N ALA A 243 18.81 12.98 -1.53
CA ALA A 243 20.08 13.68 -1.25
C ALA A 243 19.94 15.16 -0.88
N ARG A 244 18.86 15.79 -1.36
CA ARG A 244 18.63 17.23 -1.21
C ARG A 244 18.25 17.59 0.22
N ASP A 245 18.85 18.66 0.72
CA ASP A 245 18.68 19.12 2.10
C ASP A 245 17.24 19.52 2.44
N ASP A 246 16.51 20.09 1.48
CA ASP A 246 15.10 20.47 1.65
C ASP A 246 14.21 19.24 1.79
N ILE A 247 14.46 18.19 1.02
CA ILE A 247 13.73 16.92 1.13
C ILE A 247 13.96 16.29 2.50
N LEU A 248 15.21 16.17 2.95
CA LEU A 248 15.54 15.64 4.27
C LEU A 248 14.90 16.43 5.41
N GLN A 249 14.86 17.76 5.28
CA GLN A 249 14.19 18.63 6.25
C GLN A 249 12.68 18.32 6.30
N GLN A 250 12.03 18.23 5.15
CA GLN A 250 10.60 17.92 5.09
C GLN A 250 10.29 16.50 5.60
N ILE A 251 11.18 15.52 5.40
CA ILE A 251 11.04 14.16 5.95
C ILE A 251 10.94 14.22 7.45
N CYS A 252 11.91 14.88 8.07
CA CYS A 252 11.95 15.01 9.51
C CYS A 252 10.68 15.70 10.00
N GLN A 253 10.31 16.84 9.42
CA GLN A 253 9.24 17.69 9.95
C GLN A 253 7.81 17.23 9.64
N ARG A 254 7.55 16.76 8.42
CA ARG A 254 6.19 16.50 7.91
C ARG A 254 5.80 15.04 7.95
N ILE A 255 6.77 14.13 8.04
CA ILE A 255 6.50 12.69 8.06
C ILE A 255 6.93 12.12 9.41
N VAL A 256 8.19 12.27 9.78
CA VAL A 256 8.71 11.55 10.95
C VAL A 256 8.09 12.06 12.23
N ILE A 257 8.19 13.37 12.50
CA ILE A 257 7.71 13.94 13.77
C ILE A 257 6.21 13.68 13.99
N PRO A 258 5.31 13.91 13.01
CA PRO A 258 3.88 13.61 13.19
C PRO A 258 3.58 12.14 13.45
N ASN A 259 4.35 11.22 12.86
CA ASN A 259 4.14 9.77 13.05
C ASN A 259 4.86 9.18 14.26
N VAL A 260 5.76 9.92 14.90
CA VAL A 260 6.44 9.53 16.15
C VAL A 260 5.75 10.10 17.39
N MET A 261 5.13 11.28 17.28
CA MET A 261 4.43 11.92 18.40
C MET A 261 3.29 11.05 18.95
N LEU A 262 3.09 11.07 20.26
CA LEU A 262 1.97 10.35 20.91
C LEU A 262 0.66 11.04 20.55
N ARG A 263 -0.38 10.25 20.26
CA ARG A 263 -1.70 10.76 19.93
C ARG A 263 -2.67 10.50 21.07
N ASP A 264 -3.79 11.20 21.06
CA ASP A 264 -4.82 11.08 22.09
C ASP A 264 -5.36 9.64 22.17
N GLU A 265 -5.47 8.94 21.05
CA GLU A 265 -5.95 7.54 21.04
C GLU A 265 -4.91 6.56 21.60
N ASP A 266 -3.62 6.90 21.50
CA ASP A 266 -2.56 6.08 22.11
C ASP A 266 -2.64 6.22 23.65
N GLU A 267 -3.07 7.38 24.17
CA GLU A 267 -3.39 7.57 25.59
C GLU A 267 -4.68 6.86 25.99
N GLU A 268 -5.75 6.98 25.21
CA GLU A 268 -6.99 6.23 25.45
C GLU A 268 -6.73 4.72 25.50
N LEU A 269 -5.90 4.20 24.58
CA LEU A 269 -5.50 2.80 24.59
C LEU A 269 -4.71 2.45 25.86
N PHE A 270 -3.81 3.34 26.29
CA PHE A 270 -3.06 3.13 27.54
C PHE A 270 -3.99 3.10 28.76
N GLU A 271 -4.97 4.00 28.84
CA GLU A 271 -5.92 4.08 29.95
C GLU A 271 -6.90 2.90 29.96
N MET A 272 -7.43 2.53 28.79
CA MET A 272 -8.49 1.52 28.66
C MET A 272 -7.94 0.09 28.55
N ASN A 273 -6.75 -0.08 27.98
CA ASN A 273 -6.11 -1.38 27.77
C ASN A 273 -4.57 -1.27 27.70
N TYR A 274 -3.94 -0.92 28.82
CA TYR A 274 -2.48 -0.80 28.92
C TYR A 274 -1.72 -2.06 28.49
N VAL A 275 -2.33 -3.25 28.60
CA VAL A 275 -1.69 -4.52 28.19
C VAL A 275 -1.48 -4.54 26.67
N GLU A 276 -2.50 -4.15 25.89
CA GLU A 276 -2.38 -4.04 24.43
C GLU A 276 -1.43 -2.90 24.03
N PHE A 277 -1.44 -1.78 24.76
CA PHE A 277 -0.46 -0.71 24.56
C PHE A 277 0.98 -1.21 24.75
N ILE A 278 1.27 -1.86 25.87
CA ILE A 278 2.60 -2.42 26.17
C ILE A 278 2.97 -3.48 25.14
N ARG A 279 2.02 -4.35 24.76
CA ARG A 279 2.24 -5.38 23.76
C ARG A 279 2.66 -4.79 22.41
N ARG A 280 1.99 -3.74 21.94
CA ARG A 280 2.34 -3.03 20.69
C ARG A 280 3.72 -2.39 20.70
N ASP A 281 4.19 -1.95 21.87
CA ASP A 281 5.50 -1.31 22.03
C ASP A 281 6.65 -2.31 22.27
N MET A 282 6.42 -3.32 23.13
CA MET A 282 7.42 -4.31 23.55
C MET A 282 7.56 -5.49 22.60
N GLU A 283 6.44 -6.10 22.22
CA GLU A 283 6.46 -7.17 21.23
C GLU A 283 6.53 -6.46 19.89
N GLY A 284 7.68 -6.55 19.22
CA GLY A 284 7.79 -6.27 17.79
C GLY A 284 6.98 -7.26 16.94
N SER A 285 5.75 -7.57 17.36
CA SER A 285 4.79 -8.42 16.69
C SER A 285 4.52 -7.88 15.29
N ASP A 286 3.94 -8.72 14.44
CA ASP A 286 3.61 -8.43 13.04
C ASP A 286 2.74 -7.17 12.82
N LEU A 287 2.30 -6.52 13.89
CA LEU A 287 1.63 -5.21 13.97
C LEU A 287 2.64 -4.07 14.19
N VAL A 288 3.53 -3.87 13.22
CA VAL A 288 4.52 -2.79 13.31
C VAL A 288 3.83 -1.41 13.31
N THR A 289 4.13 -0.59 14.34
CA THR A 289 3.48 0.71 14.60
C THR A 289 3.97 1.84 13.66
N ARG A 290 3.16 2.90 13.50
CA ARG A 290 3.56 4.11 12.75
C ARG A 290 4.88 4.70 13.26
N ARG A 291 5.04 4.78 14.59
CA ARG A 291 6.26 5.29 15.26
C ARG A 291 7.50 4.53 14.80
N ARG A 292 7.42 3.20 14.76
CA ARG A 292 8.53 2.34 14.31
C ARG A 292 8.86 2.56 12.84
N PHE A 293 7.86 2.58 11.95
CA PHE A 293 8.12 2.77 10.51
C PHE A 293 8.70 4.15 10.19
N ALA A 294 8.19 5.21 10.82
CA ALA A 294 8.72 6.57 10.65
C ALA A 294 10.21 6.63 11.01
N CYS A 295 10.58 5.94 12.08
CA CYS A 295 11.96 5.87 12.51
C CYS A 295 12.81 4.91 11.64
N GLU A 296 12.25 3.82 11.09
CA GLU A 296 12.94 2.97 10.10
C GLU A 296 13.21 3.71 8.78
N LEU A 297 12.32 4.64 8.37
CA LEU A 297 12.61 5.54 7.24
C LEU A 297 13.81 6.44 7.53
N LEU A 298 13.88 7.06 8.70
CA LEU A 298 15.05 7.84 9.10
C LEU A 298 16.34 7.02 9.05
N LYS A 299 16.29 5.76 9.51
CA LYS A 299 17.43 4.85 9.42
C LYS A 299 17.83 4.56 7.98
N GLY A 300 16.87 4.22 7.12
CA GLY A 300 17.13 3.91 5.72
C GLY A 300 17.86 5.05 5.02
N ILE A 301 17.41 6.28 5.26
CA ILE A 301 18.06 7.49 4.72
C ILE A 301 19.44 7.73 5.36
N ALA A 302 19.58 7.46 6.66
CA ALA A 302 20.84 7.65 7.39
C ALA A 302 21.96 6.71 6.93
N ILE A 303 21.65 5.60 6.24
CA ILE A 303 22.67 4.72 5.62
C ILE A 303 23.59 5.55 4.71
N ASN A 304 23.00 6.43 3.88
CA ASN A 304 23.74 7.22 2.90
C ASN A 304 23.95 8.69 3.33
N TYR A 305 23.10 9.24 4.21
CA TYR A 305 23.11 10.67 4.57
C TYR A 305 23.24 10.92 6.07
N LYS A 306 23.93 10.03 6.79
CA LYS A 306 24.11 10.05 8.25
C LYS A 306 24.29 11.45 8.85
N LYS A 307 25.31 12.19 8.40
CA LYS A 307 25.63 13.53 8.95
C LYS A 307 24.43 14.49 8.81
N LYS A 308 23.88 14.61 7.59
CA LYS A 308 22.72 15.48 7.31
C LYS A 308 21.51 15.09 8.15
N VAL A 309 21.19 13.79 8.25
CA VAL A 309 20.07 13.29 9.05
C VAL A 309 20.26 13.62 10.53
N THR A 310 21.47 13.41 11.08
CA THR A 310 21.79 13.77 12.47
C THR A 310 21.51 15.24 12.73
N GLU A 311 22.05 16.12 11.88
CA GLU A 311 21.91 17.56 12.04
C GLU A 311 20.44 17.99 12.02
N LYS A 312 19.65 17.45 11.07
CA LYS A 312 18.20 17.76 10.98
C LYS A 312 17.42 17.23 12.18
N VAL A 313 17.66 15.99 12.60
CA VAL A 313 16.94 15.38 13.73
C VAL A 313 17.35 16.04 15.05
N SER A 314 18.63 16.36 15.25
CA SER A 314 19.09 17.12 16.41
C SER A 314 18.41 18.49 16.49
N ALA A 315 18.28 19.21 15.37
CA ALA A 315 17.55 20.46 15.32
C ALA A 315 16.07 20.30 15.69
N GLN A 316 15.41 19.22 15.23
CA GLN A 316 14.02 18.94 15.62
C GLN A 316 13.88 18.59 17.11
N ILE A 317 14.79 17.79 17.66
CA ILE A 317 14.82 17.47 19.09
C ILE A 317 14.96 18.75 19.93
N GLN A 318 15.87 19.65 19.55
CA GLN A 318 16.03 20.94 20.25
C GLN A 318 14.76 21.80 20.17
N SER A 319 14.09 21.82 19.01
CA SER A 319 12.81 22.51 18.85
C SER A 319 11.71 21.92 19.74
N LEU A 320 11.59 20.60 19.80
CA LEU A 320 10.62 19.90 20.66
C LEU A 320 10.87 20.19 22.15
N LEU A 321 12.13 20.12 22.59
CA LEU A 321 12.50 20.40 23.98
C LEU A 321 12.30 21.88 24.35
N THR A 322 12.59 22.80 23.43
CA THR A 322 12.30 24.23 23.60
C THR A 322 10.78 24.45 23.76
N SER A 323 9.97 23.79 22.94
CA SER A 323 8.51 23.86 23.05
C SER A 323 8.01 23.27 24.37
N PHE A 324 8.59 22.15 24.82
CA PHE A 324 8.28 21.56 26.12
C PHE A 324 8.61 22.54 27.26
N ALA A 325 9.80 23.15 27.25
CA ALA A 325 10.23 24.08 28.29
C ALA A 325 9.32 25.32 28.44
N ARG A 326 8.66 25.75 27.36
CA ARG A 326 7.70 26.87 27.40
C ARG A 326 6.42 26.55 28.17
N ASN A 327 5.95 25.30 28.12
CA ASN A 327 4.76 24.87 28.85
C ASN A 327 4.82 23.34 29.09
N PRO A 328 5.49 22.89 30.16
CA PRO A 328 5.68 21.47 30.42
C PRO A 328 4.38 20.68 30.59
N VAL A 329 3.33 21.31 31.09
CA VAL A 329 2.03 20.66 31.34
C VAL A 329 1.32 20.36 30.03
N MET A 330 1.27 21.32 29.09
CA MET A 330 0.59 21.13 27.80
C MET A 330 1.45 20.38 26.78
N ASN A 331 2.77 20.60 26.79
CA ASN A 331 3.66 20.12 25.71
C ASN A 331 4.47 18.88 26.11
N TRP A 332 4.01 18.09 27.08
CA TRP A 332 4.73 16.90 27.55
C TRP A 332 4.94 15.86 26.42
N LYS A 333 4.01 15.76 25.45
CA LYS A 333 4.14 14.90 24.27
C LYS A 333 5.35 15.24 23.39
N HIS A 334 5.81 16.50 23.41
CA HIS A 334 7.02 16.91 22.71
C HIS A 334 8.27 16.33 23.40
N LYS A 335 8.26 16.23 24.74
CA LYS A 335 9.32 15.56 25.49
C LYS A 335 9.32 14.05 25.25
N ASP A 336 8.15 13.41 25.22
CA ASP A 336 8.01 11.99 24.85
C ASP A 336 8.61 11.71 23.46
N CYS A 337 8.18 12.46 22.45
CA CYS A 337 8.69 12.35 21.08
C CYS A 337 10.22 12.55 21.01
N ALA A 338 10.76 13.55 21.71
CA ALA A 338 12.20 13.79 21.78
C ALA A 338 12.96 12.62 22.43
N ILE A 339 12.45 12.07 23.55
CA ILE A 339 13.04 10.90 24.21
C ILE A 339 13.00 9.68 23.28
N TYR A 340 11.87 9.42 22.63
CA TYR A 340 11.71 8.30 21.70
C TYR A 340 12.73 8.38 20.56
N LEU A 341 12.88 9.55 19.93
CA LEU A 341 13.87 9.76 18.88
C LEU A 341 15.30 9.56 19.39
N VAL A 342 15.67 10.12 20.55
CA VAL A 342 17.00 9.95 21.13
C VAL A 342 17.30 8.49 21.44
N VAL A 343 16.36 7.77 22.09
CA VAL A 343 16.53 6.35 22.41
C VAL A 343 16.67 5.50 21.15
N PHE A 344 15.86 5.80 20.13
CA PHE A 344 15.91 5.08 18.86
C PHE A 344 17.23 5.31 18.12
N LEU A 345 17.72 6.56 18.08
CA LEU A 345 19.02 6.89 17.51
C LEU A 345 20.15 6.25 18.33
N ALA A 346 20.14 6.37 19.65
CA ALA A 346 21.18 5.87 20.54
C ALA A 346 21.34 4.34 20.51
N ARG A 347 20.24 3.59 20.43
CA ARG A 347 20.27 2.11 20.43
C ARG A 347 20.88 1.51 19.17
N LYS A 348 20.74 2.17 18.00
CA LYS A 348 21.11 1.57 16.70
C LYS A 348 22.17 2.33 15.93
N TRP A 349 22.60 3.49 16.42
CA TRP A 349 23.87 4.11 16.03
C TRP A 349 25.09 3.37 16.62
N ARG A 350 24.94 2.24 17.31
CA ARG A 350 26.08 1.34 17.61
C ARG A 350 26.26 0.23 16.56
N CYS A 351 25.19 -0.26 15.93
CA CYS A 351 25.28 -1.35 14.95
C CYS A 351 25.75 -0.95 13.55
N CYS A 352 25.99 0.35 13.30
CA CYS A 352 26.58 0.86 12.05
C CYS A 352 27.99 1.44 12.28
N PHE A 353 28.64 1.09 13.40
CA PHE A 353 29.96 1.58 13.79
C PHE A 353 30.94 0.46 14.15
N ASP A 354 30.58 -0.80 13.87
CA ASP A 354 31.53 -1.90 13.78
C ASP A 354 31.58 -2.39 12.33
#